data_AF-A0AAW9NL80-F1
#
_entry.id   AF-A0AAW9NL80-F1
#
_cell.length_a   1.000
_cell.length_b   1.000
_cell.length_c   1.000
_cell.angle_alpha   90.00
_cell.angle_beta   90.00
_cell.angle_gamma   90.00
#
_symmetry.space_group_name_H-M   'P 1'
#
loop_
_entity.id
_entity.type
_entity.pdbx_description
1 polymer ?
#
loop_
_entity_poly.entity_id
_entity_poly.type
_entity_poly.pdbx_seq_one_letter_code
_entity_poly.pdbx_strand_id
1 'polypeptide(L)'
;MINHNNIKKNVHELVKMFPHLVDNYNSLVGYYWVMYDHVATAEDYGKATPAESITRNFRLLVSSGQIQLTTKSKNSREEKQKDFKHEFAAIS
;
A
#
# COMPACT_ATOMS: atom_id res chain seq x y z
N MET A 1 -13.70 -14.12 -12.72
CA MET A 1 -14.60 -13.50 -11.72
C MET A 1 -13.69 -12.91 -10.63
N ILE A 2 -13.48 -11.59 -10.66
CA ILE A 2 -12.61 -10.90 -9.70
C ILE A 2 -13.36 -10.86 -8.36
N ASN A 3 -12.78 -11.47 -7.33
CA ASN A 3 -13.46 -11.68 -6.06
C ASN A 3 -13.26 -10.42 -5.20
N HIS A 4 -14.17 -9.44 -5.28
CA HIS A 4 -14.13 -8.21 -4.48
C HIS A 4 -14.07 -8.49 -2.96
N ASN A 5 -14.42 -9.70 -2.53
CA ASN A 5 -14.52 -10.09 -1.13
C ASN A 5 -13.18 -10.41 -0.45
N ASN A 6 -12.02 -10.33 -1.12
CA ASN A 6 -10.74 -10.58 -0.46
C ASN A 6 -9.65 -9.56 -0.83
N ILE A 7 -9.70 -8.39 -0.18
CA ILE A 7 -8.72 -7.30 -0.31
C ILE A 7 -7.29 -7.82 -0.15
N LYS A 8 -7.03 -8.71 0.82
CA LYS A 8 -5.69 -9.29 1.04
C LYS A 8 -5.19 -10.04 -0.19
N LYS A 9 -6.03 -10.87 -0.80
CA LYS A 9 -5.70 -11.62 -2.01
C LYS A 9 -5.43 -10.66 -3.18
N ASN A 10 -6.31 -9.68 -3.37
CA ASN A 10 -6.20 -8.70 -4.45
C ASN A 10 -4.91 -7.87 -4.32
N VAL A 11 -4.56 -7.41 -3.13
CA VAL A 11 -3.29 -6.69 -2.89
C VAL A 11 -2.09 -7.58 -3.21
N HIS A 12 -2.12 -8.85 -2.82
CA HIS A 12 -1.02 -9.78 -3.11
C HIS A 12 -0.85 -10.05 -4.61
N GLU A 13 -1.95 -10.27 -5.33
CA GLU A 13 -1.94 -10.44 -6.79
C GLU A 13 -1.45 -9.17 -7.49
N LEU A 14 -1.93 -8.01 -7.05
CA LEU A 14 -1.54 -6.72 -7.61
C LEU A 14 -0.03 -6.48 -7.51
N VAL A 15 0.56 -6.74 -6.33
CA VAL A 15 2.00 -6.59 -6.11
C VAL A 15 2.81 -7.62 -6.90
N LYS A 16 2.28 -8.81 -7.15
CA LYS A 16 2.92 -9.80 -8.03
C LYS A 16 2.94 -9.34 -9.49
N MET A 17 1.85 -8.74 -9.97
CA MET A 17 1.77 -8.20 -11.34
C MET A 17 2.62 -6.94 -11.50
N PHE A 18 2.68 -6.11 -10.45
CA PHE A 18 3.37 -4.83 -10.46
C PHE A 18 4.31 -4.70 -9.25
N PRO A 19 5.50 -5.32 -9.28
CA PRO A 19 6.42 -5.33 -8.13
C PRO A 19 6.86 -3.95 -7.66
N HIS A 20 6.88 -2.95 -8.54
CA HIS A 20 7.24 -1.57 -8.21
C HIS A 20 6.26 -0.89 -7.23
N LEU A 21 5.04 -1.43 -7.04
CA LEU A 21 4.05 -0.87 -6.14
C LEU A 21 4.43 -1.00 -4.65
N VAL A 22 5.40 -1.85 -4.31
CA VAL A 22 5.85 -2.03 -2.92
C VAL A 22 6.49 -0.76 -2.33
N ASP A 23 6.92 0.16 -3.20
CA ASP A 23 7.64 1.37 -2.83
C ASP A 23 6.73 2.60 -2.65
N ASN A 24 5.47 2.55 -3.10
CA ASN A 24 4.56 3.69 -3.09
C ASN A 24 3.11 3.29 -2.79
N TYR A 25 2.60 3.69 -1.62
CA TYR A 25 1.21 3.43 -1.21
C TYR A 25 0.17 4.13 -2.08
N ASN A 26 0.45 5.34 -2.59
CA ASN A 26 -0.50 6.03 -3.48
C ASN A 26 -0.62 5.28 -4.79
N SER A 27 0.49 4.79 -5.35
CA SER A 27 0.47 3.95 -6.55
C SER A 27 -0.26 2.65 -6.29
N LEU A 28 -0.01 1.99 -5.15
CA LEU A 28 -0.71 0.75 -4.77
C LEU A 28 -2.24 0.96 -4.72
N VAL A 29 -2.70 2.02 -4.06
CA VAL A 29 -4.12 2.36 -3.92
C VAL A 29 -4.73 2.70 -5.28
N GLY A 30 -4.07 3.56 -6.08
CA GLY A 30 -4.56 3.94 -7.40
C GLY A 30 -4.69 2.74 -8.34
N TYR A 31 -3.68 1.87 -8.40
CA TYR A 31 -3.74 0.65 -9.20
C TYR A 31 -4.82 -0.31 -8.71
N TYR A 32 -5.00 -0.43 -7.39
CA TYR A 32 -6.06 -1.25 -6.83
C TYR A 32 -7.44 -0.75 -7.29
N TRP A 33 -7.68 0.56 -7.18
CA TRP A 33 -8.95 1.17 -7.57
C TRP A 33 -9.27 0.98 -9.05
N VAL A 34 -8.28 1.07 -9.94
CA VAL A 34 -8.49 0.84 -11.37
C VAL A 34 -8.74 -0.64 -11.67
N MET A 35 -7.91 -1.53 -11.11
CA MET A 35 -7.92 -2.96 -11.47
C MET A 35 -9.07 -3.74 -10.83
N TYR A 36 -9.44 -3.40 -9.59
CA TYR A 36 -10.38 -4.16 -8.78
C TYR A 36 -11.66 -3.42 -8.48
N ASP A 37 -11.63 -2.09 -8.32
CA ASP A 37 -12.86 -1.32 -8.01
C ASP A 37 -13.43 -0.61 -9.25
N HIS A 38 -12.74 -0.71 -10.39
CA HIS A 38 -13.12 -0.10 -11.67
C HIS A 38 -13.43 1.39 -11.60
N VAL A 39 -12.72 2.11 -10.72
CA VAL A 39 -12.83 3.56 -10.58
C VAL A 39 -12.42 4.24 -11.88
N ALA A 40 -13.35 4.93 -12.52
CA ALA A 40 -13.13 5.67 -13.76
C ALA A 40 -13.40 7.17 -13.61
N THR A 41 -14.24 7.53 -12.64
CA THR A 41 -14.71 8.89 -12.40
C THR A 41 -14.50 9.32 -10.96
N ALA A 42 -14.65 10.62 -10.69
CA ALA A 42 -14.54 11.16 -9.34
C ALA A 42 -15.64 10.64 -8.39
N GLU A 43 -16.80 10.29 -8.94
CA GLU A 43 -17.95 9.80 -8.16
C GLU A 43 -17.69 8.38 -7.62
N ASP A 44 -16.89 7.58 -8.33
CA ASP A 44 -16.59 6.21 -7.97
C ASP A 44 -15.73 6.12 -6.70
N TYR A 45 -14.93 7.15 -6.39
CA TYR A 45 -14.09 7.19 -5.18
C TYR A 45 -14.91 7.00 -3.89
N GLY A 46 -16.15 7.47 -3.85
CA GLY A 46 -17.01 7.32 -2.68
C GLY A 46 -17.46 5.87 -2.43
N LYS A 47 -17.38 5.01 -3.44
CA LYS A 47 -17.77 3.59 -3.39
C LYS A 47 -16.57 2.65 -3.43
N ALA A 48 -15.38 3.17 -3.70
CA ALA A 48 -14.15 2.40 -3.81
C ALA A 48 -13.70 1.84 -2.45
N THR A 49 -12.88 0.79 -2.48
CA THR A 49 -12.28 0.20 -1.30
C THR A 49 -11.47 1.27 -0.55
N PRO A 50 -11.67 1.47 0.76
CA PRO A 50 -10.93 2.49 1.50
C PRO A 50 -9.41 2.30 1.39
N ALA A 51 -8.69 3.39 1.18
CA ALA A 51 -7.23 3.38 1.05
C ALA A 51 -6.55 2.72 2.27
N GLU A 52 -7.08 2.97 3.47
CA GLU A 52 -6.57 2.34 4.71
C GLU A 52 -6.77 0.82 4.71
N SER A 53 -7.89 0.32 4.17
CA SER A 53 -8.12 -1.13 4.05
C SER A 53 -7.10 -1.79 3.12
N ILE A 54 -6.77 -1.13 2.01
CA ILE A 54 -5.76 -1.60 1.04
C ILE A 54 -4.38 -1.61 1.70
N THR A 55 -3.96 -0.48 2.27
CA THR A 55 -2.62 -0.34 2.86
C THR A 55 -2.44 -1.20 4.11
N ARG A 56 -3.49 -1.39 4.93
CA ARG A 56 -3.45 -2.32 6.08
C ARG A 56 -3.19 -3.75 5.63
N ASN A 57 -3.90 -4.23 4.60
CA ASN A 57 -3.69 -5.57 4.07
C ASN A 57 -2.30 -5.74 3.46
N PHE A 58 -1.78 -4.70 2.79
CA PHE A 58 -0.39 -4.69 2.35
C PHE A 58 0.60 -4.85 3.51
N ARG A 59 0.44 -4.07 4.59
CA ARG A 59 1.31 -4.17 5.78
C ARG A 59 1.25 -5.57 6.41
N LEU A 60 0.06 -6.18 6.46
CA LEU A 60 -0.09 -7.56 6.93
C LEU A 60 0.70 -8.55 6.07
N LEU A 61 0.60 -8.43 4.74
CA LEU A 61 1.35 -9.29 3.80
C LEU A 61 2.86 -9.14 3.94
N VAL A 62 3.35 -7.90 4.16
CA VAL A 62 4.76 -7.63 4.44
C VAL A 62 5.18 -8.26 5.76
N SER A 63 4.39 -8.08 6.83
CA SER A 63 4.69 -8.64 8.15
C SER A 63 4.71 -10.17 8.18
N SER A 64 3.89 -10.81 7.34
CA SER A 64 3.88 -12.27 7.19
C SER A 64 4.93 -12.80 6.19
N GLY A 65 5.77 -11.93 5.62
CA GLY A 65 6.80 -12.31 4.65
C GLY A 65 6.27 -12.68 3.26
N GLN A 66 4.99 -12.47 2.99
CA GLN A 66 4.37 -12.78 1.68
C GLN A 66 4.71 -11.73 0.62
N ILE A 67 5.04 -10.50 1.04
CA ILE A 67 5.60 -9.45 0.19
C ILE A 67 6.94 -9.03 0.78
N GLN A 68 7.98 -9.00 -0.06
CA GLN A 68 9.27 -8.47 0.32
C GLN A 68 9.40 -7.02 -0.16
N LEU A 69 9.75 -6.12 0.76
CA LEU A 69 10.10 -4.75 0.41
C LEU A 69 11.50 -4.70 -0.20
N THR A 70 11.68 -3.80 -1.17
CA THR A 70 13.02 -3.50 -1.71
C THR A 70 13.93 -2.95 -0.60
N THR A 71 15.24 -3.18 -0.72
CA THR A 71 16.25 -2.64 0.21
C THR A 71 16.16 -1.11 0.28
N LYS A 72 15.87 -0.45 -0.85
CA LYS A 72 15.66 1.00 -0.93
C LYS A 72 14.49 1.46 -0.05
N SER A 73 13.36 0.75 -0.09
CA SER A 73 12.19 1.09 0.71
C SER A 73 12.35 0.78 2.19
N LYS A 74 13.15 -0.23 2.55
CA LYS A 74 13.53 -0.46 3.95
C LYS A 74 14.37 0.70 4.48
N ASN A 75 15.44 1.05 3.76
CA ASN A 75 16.35 2.13 4.15
C ASN A 75 15.63 3.48 4.26
N SER A 76 14.78 3.83 3.28
CA SER A 76 14.04 5.10 3.31
C SER A 76 13.06 5.18 4.49
N ARG A 77 12.47 4.06 4.90
CA ARG A 77 11.58 4.02 6.09
C ARG A 77 12.37 4.18 7.39
N GLU A 78 13.54 3.56 7.47
CA GLU A 78 14.44 3.70 8.63
C GLU A 78 14.99 5.13 8.75
N GLU A 79 15.37 5.75 7.64
CA GLU A 79 15.81 7.15 7.60
C GLU A 79 14.70 8.09 8.07
N LYS A 80 13.51 8.01 7.48
CA LYS A 80 12.37 8.85 7.90
C LYS A 80 11.98 8.65 9.37
N GLN A 81 12.14 7.43 9.89
CA GLN A 81 11.89 7.16 11.31
C GLN A 81 12.96 7.79 12.21
N LYS A 82 14.23 7.79 11.80
CA LYS A 82 15.32 8.46 12.51
C LYS A 82 15.13 9.98 12.50
N ASP A 83 14.81 10.55 11.34
CA ASP A 83 14.58 11.98 11.15
C ASP A 83 13.43 12.46 12.05
N PHE A 84 12.30 11.76 12.02
CA PHE A 84 11.15 12.09 12.88
C PHE A 84 11.49 12.06 14.38
N LYS A 85 12.25 11.04 14.83
CA LYS A 85 12.68 10.97 16.25
C LYS A 85 13.61 12.12 16.62
N HIS A 86 14.50 12.50 15.71
CA HIS A 86 15.43 13.61 15.92
C HIS A 86 14.70 14.95 15.98
N GLU A 87 13.77 15.20 15.04
CA GLU A 87 12.92 16.40 15.04
C GLU A 87 12.08 16.49 16.31
N PHE A 88 11.44 15.40 16.73
CA PHE A 88 10.59 15.41 17.92
C PHE A 88 11.39 15.61 19.22
N ALA A 89 12.58 15.01 19.32
CA ALA A 89 13.48 15.19 20.45
C ALA A 89 14.07 16.61 20.52
N ALA A 90 14.17 17.33 19.40
CA ALA A 90 14.65 18.71 19.35
C ALA A 90 13.60 19.75 19.77
N ILE A 91 12.32 19.36 19.85
CA ILE A 91 11.18 20.24 20.17
C ILE A 91 10.60 19.91 21.57
N SER A 92 11.10 18.87 22.25
CA SER A 92 10.72 18.45 23.61
C SER A 92 11.74 18.94 24.64
#